data_AF-A0A1D2SWX7-F1
#
_entry.id   AF-A0A1D2SWX7-F1
#
_cell.length_a   1.000
_cell.length_b   1.000
_cell.length_c   1.000
_cell.angle_alpha   90.00
_cell.angle_beta   90.00
_cell.angle_gamma   90.00
#
_symmetry.space_group_name_H-M   'P 1'
#
loop_
_entity.id
_entity.type
_entity.pdbx_description
1 polymer ?
#
loop_
_entity_poly.entity_id
_entity_poly.type
_entity_poly.pdbx_seq_one_letter_code
_entity_poly.pdbx_strand_id
1 'polypeptide(L)'
;MKPAALAVAAGGFVIAFMLATIGGQRLAAIETPTVDTIDESELLGEMPDAPGDERTGAVVPSEPAPAQPDESSAEKADEGQQPEQGGLTREAPRAPLSELSLALPPSRSMPEDWKGTTLFHPVASAAGVIEGNGFNVAIAGVKPLDAGESCTSDGQEWNCGARARTAFRGFLRGRSVVCDVPPETERGVIVAKCRIGKQDVGEWLVANGWARADDAGPYAEAGKRAEADKKGIFGPPPELLNTTNLPAVEAPPGEPAIELPAQ
;
A
#
# COMPACT_ATOMS: atom_id res chain seq x y z
N MET A 1 -16.36 -37.80 -63.93
CA MET A 1 -14.98 -38.32 -63.97
C MET A 1 -14.44 -38.37 -62.55
N LYS A 2 -13.68 -39.41 -62.23
CA LYS A 2 -13.38 -39.92 -60.88
C LYS A 2 -12.61 -38.95 -59.94
N PRO A 3 -12.75 -39.15 -58.60
CA PRO A 3 -12.00 -38.49 -57.51
C PRO A 3 -10.74 -39.28 -57.07
N ALA A 4 -9.83 -38.65 -56.31
CA ALA A 4 -8.76 -39.24 -55.47
C ALA A 4 -7.81 -38.10 -55.00
N ALA A 5 -7.08 -38.09 -53.88
CA ALA A 5 -6.94 -38.91 -52.66
C ALA A 5 -5.91 -38.16 -51.78
N LEU A 6 -6.19 -37.93 -50.49
CA LEU A 6 -5.53 -38.53 -49.30
C LEU A 6 -4.00 -38.31 -49.10
N ALA A 7 -3.72 -37.76 -47.91
CA ALA A 7 -2.69 -38.16 -46.94
C ALA A 7 -1.18 -37.90 -47.21
N VAL A 8 -0.62 -36.95 -46.46
CA VAL A 8 0.79 -36.94 -45.99
C VAL A 8 0.73 -36.39 -44.55
N ALA A 9 0.71 -37.23 -43.53
CA ALA A 9 1.80 -37.99 -42.90
C ALA A 9 2.19 -37.31 -41.58
N ALA A 10 1.87 -38.01 -40.50
CA ALA A 10 2.34 -37.77 -39.15
C ALA A 10 3.89 -37.83 -39.14
N GLY A 11 4.54 -36.67 -39.06
CA GLY A 11 6.00 -36.57 -38.97
C GLY A 11 6.50 -35.55 -37.95
N GLY A 12 5.61 -34.88 -37.21
CA GLY A 12 5.98 -33.80 -36.30
C GLY A 12 6.34 -34.23 -34.87
N PHE A 13 5.96 -35.45 -34.46
CA PHE A 13 6.00 -35.82 -33.02
C PHE A 13 7.25 -36.61 -32.60
N VAL A 14 8.07 -37.08 -33.54
CA VAL A 14 9.28 -37.88 -33.20
C VAL A 14 10.51 -36.99 -32.95
N ILE A 15 10.54 -35.77 -33.50
CA ILE A 15 11.66 -34.83 -33.29
C ILE A 15 11.60 -34.16 -31.91
N ALA A 16 10.41 -34.04 -31.31
CA ALA A 16 10.25 -33.48 -29.96
C ALA A 16 10.67 -34.44 -28.82
N PHE A 17 10.68 -35.75 -29.06
CA PHE A 17 11.10 -36.74 -28.05
C PHE A 17 12.62 -37.04 -28.07
N MET A 18 13.33 -36.71 -29.15
CA MET A 18 14.79 -36.93 -29.24
C MET A 18 15.64 -35.78 -28.67
N LEU A 19 15.05 -34.62 -28.37
CA LEU A 19 15.72 -33.51 -27.67
C LEU A 19 15.53 -33.55 -26.14
N ALA A 20 14.77 -34.50 -25.61
CA ALA A 20 14.49 -34.63 -24.17
C ALA A 20 15.40 -35.61 -23.41
N THR A 21 16.40 -36.22 -24.07
CA THR A 21 17.25 -37.27 -23.45
C THR A 21 18.74 -36.90 -23.31
N ILE A 22 19.13 -35.64 -23.51
CA ILE A 22 20.51 -35.15 -23.28
C ILE A 22 20.51 -33.97 -22.29
N GLY A 23 19.92 -34.17 -21.12
CA GLY A 23 19.96 -33.20 -20.01
C GLY A 23 20.06 -33.82 -18.61
N GLY A 24 20.02 -35.14 -18.50
CA GLY A 24 20.07 -35.86 -17.23
C GLY A 24 21.49 -36.33 -16.90
N GLN A 25 22.40 -35.42 -16.51
CA GLN A 25 23.60 -35.74 -15.72
C GLN A 25 24.41 -34.48 -15.37
N ARG A 26 23.93 -33.65 -14.44
CA ARG A 26 24.76 -32.81 -13.55
C ARG A 26 23.97 -32.45 -12.29
N LEU A 27 23.65 -33.45 -11.46
CA LEU A 27 23.48 -33.22 -10.03
C LEU A 27 24.86 -33.36 -9.40
N ALA A 28 25.64 -32.28 -9.49
CA ALA A 28 26.78 -32.11 -8.60
C ALA A 28 26.23 -31.90 -7.19
N ALA A 29 26.86 -32.58 -6.23
CA ALA A 29 26.55 -32.51 -4.82
C ALA A 29 26.46 -31.05 -4.36
N ILE A 30 25.28 -30.66 -3.87
CA ILE A 30 25.17 -29.48 -3.00
C ILE A 30 25.40 -30.05 -1.60
N GLU A 31 26.62 -29.83 -1.13
CA GLU A 31 27.02 -29.97 0.26
C GLU A 31 26.02 -29.17 1.11
N THR A 32 25.38 -29.83 2.05
CA THR A 32 24.55 -29.17 3.06
C THR A 32 25.45 -28.16 3.79
N PRO A 33 25.11 -26.87 3.87
CA PRO A 33 25.80 -26.00 4.81
C PRO A 33 25.51 -26.54 6.20
N THR A 34 26.55 -27.05 6.85
CA THR A 34 26.53 -27.31 8.28
C THR A 34 26.21 -26.00 8.97
N VAL A 35 25.18 -26.02 9.82
CA VAL A 35 24.90 -24.93 10.74
C VAL A 35 26.08 -24.89 11.71
N ASP A 36 26.97 -23.92 11.54
CA ASP A 36 27.96 -23.61 12.57
C ASP A 36 27.19 -23.13 13.80
N THR A 37 27.28 -23.94 14.86
CA THR A 37 26.87 -23.58 16.20
C THR A 37 27.65 -22.34 16.61
N ILE A 38 26.94 -21.24 16.86
CA ILE A 38 27.55 -20.02 17.40
C ILE A 38 28.01 -20.35 18.82
N ASP A 39 29.33 -20.31 19.04
CA ASP A 39 29.94 -20.46 20.36
C ASP A 39 29.66 -19.19 21.17
N GLU A 40 28.94 -19.33 22.28
CA GLU A 40 28.44 -18.24 23.13
C GLU A 40 29.52 -17.54 23.97
N SER A 41 30.82 -17.76 23.70
CA SER A 41 31.93 -17.29 24.53
C SER A 41 32.78 -16.14 23.96
N GLU A 42 32.47 -15.61 22.77
CA GLU A 42 33.12 -14.38 22.23
C GLU A 42 32.31 -13.09 22.42
N LEU A 43 31.22 -13.11 23.20
CA LEU A 43 30.40 -11.93 23.50
C LEU A 43 30.82 -11.18 24.78
N LEU A 44 32.13 -11.14 25.09
CA LEU A 44 32.65 -10.38 26.23
C LEU A 44 33.84 -9.52 25.79
N GLY A 45 33.51 -8.49 25.01
CA GLY A 45 34.38 -7.35 24.72
C GLY A 45 33.80 -6.08 25.32
N GLU A 46 34.38 -5.68 26.45
CA GLU A 46 34.27 -4.42 27.20
C GLU A 46 33.71 -3.20 26.42
N MET A 47 32.54 -2.68 26.83
CA MET A 47 32.03 -1.37 26.41
C MET A 47 32.27 -0.35 27.53
N PRO A 48 32.86 0.83 27.26
CA PRO A 48 33.00 1.88 28.27
C PRO A 48 31.66 2.57 28.59
N ASP A 49 31.45 2.82 29.89
CA ASP A 49 30.28 3.45 30.50
C ASP A 49 29.83 4.75 29.82
N ALA A 50 28.52 4.83 29.53
CA ALA A 50 27.81 6.07 29.23
C ALA A 50 26.82 6.38 30.37
N PRO A 51 26.75 7.62 30.89
CA PRO A 51 25.90 7.94 32.02
C PRO A 51 24.44 8.19 31.61
N GLY A 52 23.54 7.53 32.33
CA GLY A 52 22.25 7.99 32.86
C GLY A 52 21.33 8.84 31.97
N ASP A 53 20.28 8.21 31.44
CA ASP A 53 19.14 8.86 30.80
C ASP A 53 18.06 9.19 31.86
N GLU A 54 18.00 10.44 32.30
CA GLU A 54 16.91 10.97 33.12
C GLU A 54 15.70 11.32 32.23
N ARG A 55 14.70 10.43 32.25
CA ARG A 55 13.24 10.70 32.27
C ARG A 55 12.78 11.98 31.56
N THR A 56 12.41 11.86 30.28
CA THR A 56 11.76 12.92 29.50
C THR A 56 10.34 13.18 30.01
N GLY A 57 10.19 14.23 30.82
CA GLY A 57 8.91 14.84 31.15
C GLY A 57 8.32 15.62 29.97
N ALA A 58 7.00 15.66 29.89
CA ALA A 58 6.21 16.33 28.86
C ALA A 58 6.62 17.80 28.66
N VAL A 59 6.91 18.18 27.41
CA VAL A 59 7.17 19.58 27.03
C VAL A 59 5.82 20.25 26.71
N VAL A 60 5.41 21.16 27.59
CA VAL A 60 4.35 22.14 27.37
C VAL A 60 4.91 23.25 26.46
N PRO A 61 4.17 23.77 25.46
CA PRO A 61 4.66 24.88 24.64
C PRO A 61 4.86 26.13 25.50
N SER A 62 6.10 26.61 25.62
CA SER A 62 6.39 27.92 26.22
C SER A 62 6.24 29.02 25.16
N GLU A 63 5.44 30.02 25.50
CA GLU A 63 5.28 31.27 24.76
C GLU A 63 6.62 32.05 24.73
N PRO A 64 7.00 32.73 23.63
CA PRO A 64 8.30 33.36 23.53
C PRO A 64 8.37 34.58 24.46
N ALA A 65 9.22 34.51 25.48
CA ALA A 65 9.55 35.67 26.30
C ALA A 65 10.38 36.67 25.46
N PRO A 66 10.12 37.98 25.58
CA PRO A 66 10.86 38.99 24.83
C PRO A 66 12.31 39.08 25.33
N ALA A 67 13.26 38.98 24.41
CA ALA A 67 14.68 39.19 24.68
C ALA A 67 14.91 40.65 25.14
N GLN A 68 15.57 40.82 26.28
CA GLN A 68 16.06 42.12 26.70
C GLN A 68 17.32 42.49 25.89
N PRO A 69 17.49 43.74 25.45
CA PRO A 69 18.69 44.15 24.72
C PRO A 69 19.88 44.23 25.67
N ASP A 70 20.99 43.60 25.27
CA ASP A 70 22.29 43.81 25.90
C ASP A 70 22.70 45.29 25.78
N GLU A 71 23.04 45.90 26.92
CA GLU A 71 23.65 47.23 27.01
C GLU A 71 25.02 47.20 26.30
N SER A 72 25.05 47.61 25.04
CA SER A 72 26.29 47.98 24.35
C SER A 72 26.50 49.48 24.47
N SER A 73 27.65 49.83 25.03
CA SER A 73 28.26 51.13 25.26
C SER A 73 27.74 52.28 24.40
N ALA A 74 27.23 53.31 25.09
CA ALA A 74 26.94 54.61 24.52
C ALA A 74 28.24 55.31 24.09
N GLU A 75 28.65 55.11 22.83
CA GLU A 75 29.50 56.06 22.14
C GLU A 75 28.63 57.25 21.74
N LYS A 76 29.00 58.43 22.23
CA LYS A 76 28.23 59.67 22.10
C LYS A 76 28.20 60.13 20.63
N ALA A 77 27.16 59.71 19.90
CA ALA A 77 26.88 60.21 18.56
C ALA A 77 26.14 61.54 18.63
N ASP A 78 26.63 62.47 17.82
CA ASP A 78 26.19 63.85 17.58
C ASP A 78 24.67 64.06 17.65
N GLU A 79 24.26 65.11 18.35
CA GLU A 79 22.87 65.52 18.57
C GLU A 79 22.30 66.15 17.29
N GLY A 80 22.16 65.33 16.26
CA GLY A 80 21.46 65.66 15.03
C GLY A 80 19.94 65.55 15.23
N GLN A 81 19.28 66.71 15.22
CA GLN A 81 17.84 66.96 15.18
C GLN A 81 16.94 65.73 14.91
N GLN A 82 16.28 65.21 15.97
CA GLN A 82 15.18 64.25 15.80
C GLN A 82 14.00 64.98 15.11
N PRO A 83 13.53 64.51 13.94
CA PRO A 83 12.33 65.09 13.33
C PRO A 83 11.12 64.77 14.22
N GLU A 84 10.31 65.80 14.45
CA GLU A 84 9.04 65.77 15.16
C GLU A 84 8.22 64.52 14.79
N GLN A 85 7.88 63.68 15.78
CA GLN A 85 7.12 62.45 15.53
C GLN A 85 5.66 62.77 15.22
N GLY A 86 5.40 63.13 13.96
CA GLY A 86 4.07 63.12 13.37
C GLY A 86 3.53 61.69 13.26
N GLY A 87 2.23 61.51 13.51
CA GLY A 87 1.57 60.21 13.52
C GLY A 87 1.87 59.37 12.28
N LEU A 88 2.42 58.18 12.50
CA LEU A 88 2.78 57.26 11.43
C LEU A 88 1.50 56.68 10.80
N THR A 89 1.24 57.03 9.54
CA THR A 89 0.14 56.44 8.77
C THR A 89 0.68 55.24 7.99
N ARG A 90 0.01 54.10 8.09
CA ARG A 90 0.40 52.89 7.35
C ARG A 90 0.08 53.05 5.88
N GLU A 91 1.11 53.29 5.08
CA GLU A 91 1.01 53.28 3.62
C GLU A 91 0.69 51.88 3.09
N ALA A 92 -0.09 51.85 2.02
CA ALA A 92 -0.44 50.61 1.36
C ALA A 92 0.81 49.93 0.77
N PRO A 93 0.86 48.59 0.73
CA PRO A 93 1.97 47.88 0.10
C PRO A 93 2.16 48.35 -1.34
N ARG A 94 3.39 48.77 -1.65
CA ARG A 94 3.77 49.16 -3.01
C ARG A 94 3.60 47.99 -3.98
N ALA A 95 3.26 48.30 -5.22
CA ALA A 95 3.23 47.30 -6.29
C ALA A 95 4.61 46.60 -6.43
N PRO A 96 4.63 45.32 -6.84
CA PRO A 96 5.88 44.61 -7.10
C PRO A 96 6.68 45.35 -8.19
N LEU A 97 8.01 45.30 -8.07
CA LEU A 97 8.90 45.99 -9.00
C LEU A 97 8.91 45.37 -10.40
N SER A 98 8.47 44.12 -10.52
CA SER A 98 8.31 43.38 -11.77
C SER A 98 7.46 42.13 -11.55
N GLU A 99 7.03 41.49 -12.65
CA GLU A 99 6.34 40.19 -12.62
C GLU A 99 7.16 39.09 -11.93
N LEU A 100 8.50 39.16 -11.98
CA LEU A 100 9.38 38.21 -11.28
C LEU A 100 9.34 38.37 -9.75
N SER A 101 8.92 39.53 -9.26
CA SER A 101 8.77 39.80 -7.82
C SER A 101 7.41 39.38 -7.27
N LEU A 102 6.51 38.90 -8.13
CA LEU A 102 5.28 38.27 -7.68
C LEU A 102 5.64 36.90 -7.10
N ALA A 103 5.29 36.67 -5.84
CA ALA A 103 5.32 35.34 -5.24
C ALA A 103 4.15 34.51 -5.79
N LEU A 104 4.15 34.23 -7.09
CA LEU A 104 3.15 33.35 -7.69
C LEU A 104 3.29 31.97 -7.04
N PRO A 105 2.17 31.34 -6.64
CA PRO A 105 2.21 29.96 -6.20
C PRO A 105 2.78 29.09 -7.34
N PRO A 106 3.53 28.01 -7.00
CA PRO A 106 4.02 27.10 -8.02
C PRO A 106 2.85 26.58 -8.89
N SER A 107 3.10 26.38 -10.18
CA SER A 107 2.13 25.76 -11.07
C SER A 107 1.74 24.38 -10.53
N ARG A 108 0.44 24.16 -10.29
CA ARG A 108 -0.11 22.86 -9.86
C ARG A 108 -0.41 21.93 -11.04
N SER A 109 0.10 22.23 -12.23
CA SER A 109 -0.13 21.38 -13.41
C SER A 109 0.67 20.09 -13.31
N MET A 110 0.00 18.96 -13.56
CA MET A 110 0.67 17.66 -13.65
C MET A 110 1.67 17.63 -14.81
N PRO A 111 2.83 16.97 -14.66
CA PRO A 111 3.75 16.72 -15.77
C PRO A 111 3.06 15.94 -16.90
N GLU A 112 3.34 16.29 -18.17
CA GLU A 112 2.76 15.63 -19.34
C GLU A 112 3.12 14.14 -19.44
N ASP A 113 4.25 13.74 -18.86
CA ASP A 113 4.78 12.38 -18.87
C ASP A 113 4.41 11.55 -17.63
N TRP A 114 3.48 12.03 -16.80
CA TRP A 114 3.08 11.34 -15.59
C TRP A 114 2.38 10.01 -15.87
N LYS A 115 2.91 8.91 -15.32
CA LYS A 115 2.47 7.53 -15.57
C LYS A 115 1.62 6.91 -14.45
N GLY A 116 1.10 7.76 -13.57
CA GLY A 116 0.44 7.34 -12.33
C GLY A 116 1.37 7.35 -11.12
N THR A 117 0.79 7.35 -9.93
CA THR A 117 1.48 7.22 -8.64
C THR A 117 1.62 5.75 -8.28
N THR A 118 2.83 5.34 -7.90
CA THR A 118 3.10 3.96 -7.49
C THR A 118 2.88 3.80 -5.99
N LEU A 119 1.90 2.97 -5.63
CA LEU A 119 1.65 2.55 -4.26
C LEU A 119 2.46 1.28 -3.98
N PHE A 120 3.38 1.35 -3.01
CA PHE A 120 4.20 0.21 -2.61
C PHE A 120 3.47 -0.58 -1.52
N HIS A 121 3.35 -1.89 -1.70
CA HIS A 121 2.71 -2.80 -0.76
C HIS A 121 1.31 -2.33 -0.27
N PRO A 122 0.40 -1.92 -1.17
CA PRO A 122 -0.90 -1.46 -0.74
C PRO A 122 -1.69 -2.58 -0.07
N VAL A 123 -2.44 -2.21 0.97
CA VAL A 123 -3.29 -3.12 1.73
C VAL A 123 -4.74 -2.89 1.30
N ALA A 124 -5.43 -3.96 0.90
CA ALA A 124 -6.86 -3.87 0.63
C ALA A 124 -7.67 -3.85 1.94
N SER A 125 -8.34 -2.73 2.21
CA SER A 125 -9.28 -2.59 3.33
C SER A 125 -10.64 -3.21 3.01
N ALA A 126 -11.05 -3.19 1.75
CA ALA A 126 -12.27 -3.79 1.22
C ALA A 126 -12.05 -4.28 -0.23
N ALA A 127 -12.99 -5.02 -0.82
CA ALA A 127 -12.85 -5.41 -2.22
C ALA A 127 -13.08 -4.17 -3.10
N GLY A 128 -12.06 -3.74 -3.85
CA GLY A 128 -12.12 -2.49 -4.61
C GLY A 128 -11.68 -1.24 -3.84
N VAL A 129 -11.11 -1.37 -2.65
CA VAL A 129 -10.48 -0.26 -1.91
C VAL A 129 -9.08 -0.68 -1.43
N ILE A 130 -8.09 0.16 -1.69
CA ILE A 130 -6.69 -0.06 -1.29
C ILE A 130 -6.12 1.15 -0.56
N GLU A 131 -5.24 0.89 0.40
CA GLU A 131 -4.56 1.90 1.20
C GLU A 131 -3.04 1.70 1.07
N GLY A 132 -2.31 2.78 0.81
CA GLY A 132 -0.85 2.72 0.67
C GLY A 132 -0.26 4.09 0.42
N ASN A 133 0.96 4.34 0.88
CA ASN A 133 1.67 5.61 0.74
C ASN A 133 0.87 6.85 1.22
N GLY A 134 -0.01 6.68 2.21
CA GLY A 134 -0.89 7.74 2.71
C GLY A 134 -2.14 8.01 1.85
N PHE A 135 -2.33 7.28 0.75
CA PHE A 135 -3.52 7.34 -0.08
C PHE A 135 -4.55 6.28 0.32
N ASN A 136 -5.83 6.63 0.24
CA ASN A 136 -6.94 5.69 0.25
C ASN A 136 -7.61 5.75 -1.13
N VAL A 137 -7.55 4.65 -1.87
CA VAL A 137 -7.96 4.61 -3.28
C VAL A 137 -9.09 3.60 -3.48
N ALA A 138 -10.24 4.10 -3.91
CA ALA A 138 -11.31 3.30 -4.45
C ALA A 138 -11.07 3.05 -5.95
N ILE A 139 -11.20 1.80 -6.38
CA ILE A 139 -10.97 1.44 -7.78
C ILE A 139 -12.10 2.01 -8.65
N ALA A 140 -11.74 2.74 -9.70
CA ALA A 140 -12.70 3.35 -10.61
C ALA A 140 -13.44 2.29 -11.46
N GLY A 141 -14.73 2.52 -11.72
CA GLY A 141 -15.55 1.68 -12.61
C GLY A 141 -16.09 0.41 -11.96
N VAL A 142 -15.88 0.24 -10.65
CA VAL A 142 -16.43 -0.86 -9.86
C VAL A 142 -17.15 -0.30 -8.64
N LYS A 143 -18.17 -1.01 -8.18
CA LYS A 143 -18.83 -0.76 -6.90
C LYS A 143 -18.10 -1.61 -5.84
N PRO A 144 -17.33 -1.00 -4.94
CA PRO A 144 -16.61 -1.73 -3.90
C PRO A 144 -17.57 -2.49 -3.00
N LEU A 145 -17.09 -3.61 -2.45
CA LEU A 145 -17.84 -4.43 -1.51
C LEU A 145 -17.26 -4.24 -0.12
N ASP A 146 -18.11 -3.88 0.84
CA ASP A 146 -17.66 -3.70 2.22
C ASP A 146 -17.13 -5.03 2.80
N ALA A 147 -16.12 -4.95 3.66
CA ALA A 147 -15.51 -6.15 4.24
C ALA A 147 -16.47 -6.95 5.15
N GLY A 148 -17.51 -6.31 5.69
CA GLY A 148 -18.56 -6.92 6.49
C GLY A 148 -19.84 -7.26 5.72
N GLU A 149 -19.89 -7.06 4.40
CA GLU A 149 -21.10 -7.34 3.60
C GLU A 149 -21.39 -8.85 3.55
N SER A 150 -22.65 -9.19 3.80
CA SER A 150 -23.19 -10.54 3.61
C SER A 150 -23.90 -10.65 2.26
N CYS A 151 -23.75 -11.81 1.61
CA CYS A 151 -24.48 -12.16 0.41
C CYS A 151 -25.36 -13.38 0.68
N THR A 152 -26.47 -13.48 -0.05
CA THR A 152 -27.36 -14.63 0.00
C THR A 152 -27.29 -15.38 -1.34
N SER A 153 -26.94 -16.66 -1.30
CA SER A 153 -27.03 -17.56 -2.46
C SER A 153 -27.76 -18.83 -2.04
N ASP A 154 -28.76 -19.23 -2.83
CA ASP A 154 -29.55 -20.46 -2.60
C ASP A 154 -30.14 -20.56 -1.18
N GLY A 155 -30.51 -19.41 -0.59
CA GLY A 155 -31.08 -19.32 0.76
C GLY A 155 -30.07 -19.35 1.91
N GLN A 156 -28.77 -19.49 1.61
CA GLN A 156 -27.70 -19.41 2.61
C GLN A 156 -27.04 -18.03 2.59
N GLU A 157 -27.00 -17.38 3.75
CA GLU A 157 -26.24 -16.15 3.96
C GLU A 157 -24.78 -16.47 4.30
N TRP A 158 -23.85 -15.71 3.73
CA TRP A 158 -22.42 -15.87 3.98
C TRP A 158 -21.67 -14.54 3.85
N ASN A 159 -20.54 -14.41 4.57
CA ASN A 159 -19.73 -13.19 4.57
C ASN A 159 -18.90 -13.09 3.26
N CYS A 160 -19.55 -12.56 2.23
CA CYS A 160 -18.95 -12.39 0.92
C CYS A 160 -17.95 -11.23 0.88
N GLY A 161 -18.16 -10.18 1.69
CA GLY A 161 -17.23 -9.08 1.91
C GLY A 161 -15.84 -9.54 2.31
N ALA A 162 -15.76 -10.34 3.38
CA ALA A 162 -14.50 -10.86 3.89
C ALA A 162 -13.80 -11.76 2.87
N ARG A 163 -14.56 -12.57 2.12
CA ARG A 163 -14.00 -13.44 1.07
C ARG A 163 -13.48 -12.62 -0.11
N ALA A 164 -14.24 -11.62 -0.57
CA ALA A 164 -13.84 -10.75 -1.66
C ALA A 164 -12.60 -9.93 -1.30
N ARG A 165 -12.54 -9.36 -0.09
CA ARG A 165 -11.33 -8.70 0.43
C ARG A 165 -10.15 -9.66 0.46
N THR A 166 -10.34 -10.89 0.94
CA THR A 166 -9.28 -11.91 0.99
C THR A 166 -8.76 -12.27 -0.39
N ALA A 167 -9.66 -12.48 -1.35
CA ALA A 167 -9.30 -12.72 -2.74
C ALA A 167 -8.53 -11.54 -3.33
N PHE A 168 -8.96 -10.31 -3.05
CA PHE A 168 -8.28 -9.11 -3.52
C PHE A 168 -6.89 -8.94 -2.88
N ARG A 169 -6.72 -9.18 -1.57
CA ARG A 169 -5.39 -9.23 -0.93
C ARG A 169 -4.50 -10.30 -1.55
N GLY A 170 -5.06 -11.47 -1.82
CA GLY A 170 -4.41 -12.59 -2.49
C GLY A 170 -4.08 -12.32 -3.96
N PHE A 171 -4.77 -11.38 -4.60
CA PHE A 171 -4.43 -10.87 -5.92
C PHE A 171 -3.27 -9.87 -5.82
N LEU A 172 -3.32 -8.89 -4.91
CA LEU A 172 -2.25 -7.91 -4.73
C LEU A 172 -0.91 -8.59 -4.39
N ARG A 173 -0.89 -9.57 -3.47
CA ARG A 173 0.32 -10.31 -3.00
C ARG A 173 1.51 -9.40 -2.69
N GLY A 174 1.26 -8.21 -2.14
CA GLY A 174 2.32 -7.23 -1.82
C GLY A 174 2.99 -6.59 -3.05
N ARG A 175 2.51 -6.84 -4.27
CA ARG A 175 3.04 -6.20 -5.48
C ARG A 175 2.68 -4.71 -5.49
N SER A 176 3.55 -3.89 -6.09
CA SER A 176 3.25 -2.48 -6.32
C SER A 176 2.08 -2.31 -7.29
N VAL A 177 1.21 -1.36 -6.97
CA VAL A 177 0.07 -0.97 -7.80
C VAL A 177 0.32 0.43 -8.30
N VAL A 178 0.17 0.65 -9.61
CA VAL A 178 0.22 2.01 -10.18
C VAL A 178 -1.20 2.50 -10.35
N CYS A 179 -1.52 3.63 -9.71
CA CYS A 179 -2.84 4.24 -9.78
C CYS A 179 -2.75 5.65 -10.37
N ASP A 180 -3.77 6.06 -11.11
CA ASP A 180 -3.87 7.39 -11.69
C ASP A 180 -4.34 8.41 -10.62
N VAL A 181 -3.55 8.56 -9.54
CA VAL A 181 -3.81 9.46 -8.40
C VAL A 181 -2.78 10.59 -8.38
N PRO A 182 -3.17 11.88 -8.49
CA PRO A 182 -2.25 13.00 -8.39
C PRO A 182 -1.42 12.97 -7.09
N PRO A 183 -0.11 13.28 -7.12
CA PRO A 183 0.75 13.24 -5.94
C PRO A 183 0.36 14.26 -4.88
N GLU A 184 -0.21 15.40 -5.29
CA GLU A 184 -0.73 16.45 -4.41
C GLU A 184 -2.26 16.40 -4.33
N THR A 185 -2.79 15.31 -3.79
CA THR A 185 -4.23 15.18 -3.55
C THR A 185 -4.55 15.36 -2.07
N GLU A 186 -5.74 15.89 -1.78
CA GLU A 186 -6.22 16.01 -0.42
C GLU A 186 -6.40 14.63 0.24
N ARG A 187 -6.29 14.61 1.57
CA ARG A 187 -6.43 13.41 2.41
C ARG A 187 -7.89 12.96 2.41
N GLY A 188 -8.25 12.08 1.48
CA GLY A 188 -9.58 11.50 1.34
C GLY A 188 -9.57 10.21 0.51
N VAL A 189 -10.74 9.61 0.31
CA VAL A 189 -10.90 8.46 -0.60
C VAL A 189 -10.92 8.98 -2.04
N ILE A 190 -10.02 8.46 -2.87
CA ILE A 190 -9.83 8.89 -4.25
C ILE A 190 -10.29 7.78 -5.17
N VAL A 191 -11.13 8.11 -6.15
CA VAL A 191 -11.53 7.15 -7.17
C VAL A 191 -10.54 7.21 -8.32
N ALA A 192 -9.80 6.12 -8.56
CA ALA A 192 -8.77 6.09 -9.60
C ALA A 192 -8.68 4.73 -10.31
N LYS A 193 -8.20 4.75 -11.56
CA LYS A 193 -7.82 3.53 -12.26
C LYS A 193 -6.48 3.04 -11.70
N CYS A 194 -6.38 1.74 -11.50
CA CYS A 194 -5.19 1.11 -10.94
C CYS A 194 -4.82 -0.13 -11.75
N ARG A 195 -3.51 -0.39 -11.86
CA ARG A 195 -2.96 -1.52 -12.60
C ARG A 195 -1.76 -2.15 -11.90
N ILE A 196 -1.58 -3.45 -12.12
CA ILE A 196 -0.40 -4.21 -11.72
C ILE A 196 0.28 -4.71 -12.97
N GLY A 197 1.41 -4.10 -13.34
CA GLY A 197 2.05 -4.35 -14.63
C GLY A 197 1.10 -3.99 -15.78
N LYS A 198 0.61 -5.01 -16.49
CA LYS A 198 -0.35 -4.91 -17.61
C LYS A 198 -1.79 -5.26 -17.22
N GLN A 199 -2.03 -5.67 -15.97
CA GLN A 199 -3.33 -6.15 -15.53
C GLN A 199 -4.12 -5.02 -14.88
N ASP A 200 -5.33 -4.77 -15.37
CA ASP A 200 -6.26 -3.83 -14.78
C ASP A 200 -6.88 -4.42 -13.51
N VAL A 201 -6.82 -3.67 -12.41
CA VAL A 201 -7.31 -4.12 -11.11
C VAL A 201 -8.83 -4.18 -11.07
N GLY A 202 -9.50 -3.19 -11.67
CA GLY A 202 -10.96 -3.13 -11.74
C GLY A 202 -11.54 -4.23 -12.62
N GLU A 203 -10.93 -4.47 -13.79
CA GLU A 203 -11.30 -5.58 -14.66
C GLU A 203 -11.14 -6.92 -13.94
N TRP A 204 -10.02 -7.14 -13.25
CA TRP A 204 -9.80 -8.38 -12.50
C TRP A 204 -10.86 -8.58 -11.41
N LEU A 205 -11.18 -7.54 -10.63
CA LEU A 205 -12.19 -7.61 -9.58
C LEU A 205 -13.55 -8.03 -10.14
N VAL A 206 -13.98 -7.38 -11.21
CA VAL A 206 -15.28 -7.64 -11.83
C VAL A 206 -15.31 -9.00 -12.52
N ALA A 207 -14.31 -9.33 -13.34
CA ALA A 207 -14.28 -10.58 -14.10
C ALA A 207 -14.22 -11.84 -13.22
N ASN A 208 -13.72 -11.71 -11.98
CA ASN A 208 -13.70 -12.79 -10.98
C ASN A 208 -14.89 -12.74 -10.01
N GLY A 209 -15.79 -11.76 -10.15
CA GLY A 209 -16.96 -11.61 -9.29
C GLY A 209 -16.64 -11.17 -7.86
N TRP A 210 -15.56 -10.42 -7.65
CA TRP A 210 -15.20 -9.86 -6.33
C TRP A 210 -15.62 -8.40 -6.14
N ALA A 211 -16.18 -7.77 -7.17
CA ALA A 211 -16.86 -6.48 -7.11
C ALA A 211 -17.95 -6.44 -8.20
N ARG A 212 -18.94 -5.55 -8.02
CA ARG A 212 -19.95 -5.30 -9.06
C ARG A 212 -19.41 -4.23 -10.01
N ALA A 213 -19.74 -4.33 -11.30
CA ALA A 213 -19.40 -3.28 -12.25
C ALA A 213 -20.32 -2.07 -12.09
N ASP A 214 -19.82 -0.88 -12.41
CA ASP A 214 -20.71 0.24 -12.70
C ASP A 214 -21.46 -0.03 -14.01
N ASP A 215 -22.76 0.26 -14.03
CA ASP A 215 -23.64 -0.13 -15.15
C ASP A 215 -23.26 0.53 -16.48
N ALA A 216 -22.69 1.74 -16.41
CA ALA A 216 -22.14 2.48 -17.55
C ALA A 216 -20.60 2.48 -17.58
N GLY A 217 -19.97 1.61 -16.77
CA GLY A 217 -18.53 1.53 -16.63
C GLY A 217 -17.86 0.67 -17.72
N PRO A 218 -16.52 0.74 -17.82
CA PRO A 218 -15.76 -0.05 -18.79
C PRO A 218 -15.85 -1.58 -18.56
N TYR A 219 -16.28 -2.01 -17.38
CA TYR A 219 -16.31 -3.43 -17.00
C TYR A 219 -17.72 -4.05 -17.04
N ALA A 220 -18.73 -3.35 -17.57
CA ALA A 220 -20.12 -3.80 -17.56
C ALA A 220 -20.30 -5.21 -18.16
N GLU A 221 -19.69 -5.48 -19.32
CA GLU A 221 -19.76 -6.80 -19.96
C GLU A 221 -19.03 -7.89 -19.20
N ALA A 222 -17.89 -7.57 -18.56
CA ALA A 222 -17.19 -8.49 -17.68
C ALA A 222 -18.03 -8.84 -16.45
N GLY A 223 -18.79 -7.87 -15.91
CA GLY A 223 -19.70 -8.05 -14.78
C GLY A 223 -20.84 -9.00 -15.11
N LYS A 224 -21.53 -8.76 -16.23
CA LYS A 224 -22.59 -9.67 -16.73
C LYS A 224 -22.10 -11.10 -16.90
N ARG A 225 -20.85 -11.26 -17.40
CA ARG A 225 -20.24 -12.59 -17.54
C ARG A 225 -19.93 -13.23 -16.20
N ALA A 226 -19.41 -12.48 -15.23
CA ALA A 226 -19.16 -13.01 -13.89
C ALA A 226 -20.44 -13.44 -13.18
N GLU A 227 -21.54 -12.71 -13.38
CA GLU A 227 -22.88 -13.07 -12.90
C GLU A 227 -23.39 -14.35 -13.57
N ALA A 228 -23.35 -14.41 -14.90
CA ALA A 228 -23.77 -15.59 -15.66
C ALA A 228 -22.96 -16.85 -15.31
N ASP A 229 -21.66 -16.69 -15.08
CA ASP A 229 -20.74 -17.76 -14.68
C ASP A 229 -20.82 -18.07 -13.17
N LYS A 230 -21.67 -17.37 -12.39
CA LYS A 230 -21.81 -17.52 -10.92
C LYS A 230 -20.47 -17.43 -10.18
N LYS A 231 -19.63 -16.45 -10.53
CA LYS A 231 -18.30 -16.26 -9.94
C LYS A 231 -18.34 -15.42 -8.66
N GLY A 232 -17.42 -15.70 -7.75
CA GLY A 232 -17.18 -14.89 -6.55
C GLY A 232 -18.46 -14.71 -5.73
N ILE A 233 -18.91 -13.47 -5.58
CA ILE A 233 -20.10 -13.10 -4.80
C ILE A 233 -21.43 -13.52 -5.45
N PHE A 234 -21.43 -13.83 -6.74
CA PHE A 234 -22.61 -14.29 -7.48
C PHE A 234 -22.77 -15.82 -7.43
N GLY A 235 -21.80 -16.52 -6.83
CA GLY A 235 -21.79 -17.96 -6.69
C GLY A 235 -22.28 -18.46 -5.34
N PRO A 236 -22.41 -19.79 -5.19
CA PRO A 236 -22.71 -20.39 -3.91
C PRO A 236 -21.60 -20.09 -2.88
N PRO A 237 -21.94 -20.07 -1.58
CA PRO A 237 -20.95 -19.95 -0.53
C PRO A 237 -19.88 -21.04 -0.68
N PRO A 238 -18.62 -20.74 -0.34
CA PRO A 238 -17.61 -21.77 -0.24
C PRO A 238 -17.98 -22.84 0.76
N GLU A 239 -17.52 -24.06 0.51
CA GLU A 239 -17.51 -25.08 1.54
C GLU A 239 -16.70 -24.57 2.73
N LEU A 240 -17.36 -24.44 3.88
CA LEU A 240 -16.69 -24.19 5.13
C LEU A 240 -15.86 -25.42 5.44
N LEU A 241 -14.56 -25.23 5.67
CA LEU A 241 -13.74 -26.28 6.26
C LEU A 241 -14.38 -26.60 7.61
N ASN A 242 -14.94 -27.81 7.76
CA ASN A 242 -15.52 -28.27 9.02
C ASN A 242 -14.40 -28.41 10.06
N THR A 243 -14.15 -27.33 10.80
CA THR A 243 -13.13 -27.26 11.87
C THR A 243 -13.54 -28.07 13.10
N THR A 244 -14.77 -28.59 13.14
CA THR A 244 -15.30 -29.46 14.20
C THR A 244 -14.50 -30.75 14.39
N ASN A 245 -13.64 -31.11 13.43
CA ASN A 245 -12.75 -32.28 13.50
C ASN A 245 -11.26 -31.92 13.61
N LEU A 246 -10.92 -30.65 13.89
CA LEU A 246 -9.55 -30.32 14.25
C LEU A 246 -9.29 -30.84 15.67
N PRO A 247 -8.18 -31.58 15.90
CA PRO A 247 -7.80 -31.95 17.26
C PRO A 247 -7.65 -30.66 18.08
N ALA A 248 -8.23 -30.64 19.28
CA ALA A 248 -8.04 -29.53 20.19
C ALA A 248 -6.53 -29.35 20.41
N VAL A 249 -6.01 -28.18 20.06
CA VAL A 249 -4.65 -27.81 20.43
C VAL A 249 -4.66 -27.72 21.95
N GLU A 250 -4.05 -28.71 22.60
CA GLU A 250 -3.91 -28.75 24.05
C GLU A 250 -3.18 -27.47 24.47
N ALA A 251 -3.80 -26.69 25.36
CA ALA A 251 -3.19 -25.46 25.85
C ALA A 251 -1.84 -25.82 26.47
N PRO A 252 -0.76 -25.06 26.20
CA PRO A 252 0.50 -25.29 26.87
C PRO A 252 0.26 -25.23 28.40
N PRO A 253 0.86 -26.15 29.18
CA PRO A 253 0.67 -26.16 30.62
C PRO A 253 1.03 -24.79 31.19
N GLY A 254 0.13 -24.25 32.01
CA GLY A 254 0.28 -22.91 32.60
C GLY A 254 1.62 -22.79 33.30
N GLU A 255 2.39 -21.77 32.94
CA GLU A 255 3.60 -21.39 33.65
C GLU A 255 3.27 -21.24 35.15
N PRO A 256 4.08 -21.81 36.06
CA PRO A 256 3.85 -21.65 37.48
C PRO A 256 3.94 -20.17 37.84
N ALA A 257 2.94 -19.67 38.57
CA ALA A 257 2.93 -18.32 39.10
C ALA A 257 4.20 -18.07 39.92
N ILE A 258 5.02 -17.13 39.46
CA ILE A 258 6.15 -16.63 40.23
C ILE A 258 5.54 -15.84 41.40
N GLU A 259 5.60 -16.43 42.59
CA GLU A 259 5.20 -15.80 43.84
C GLU A 259 6.19 -14.66 44.12
N LEU A 260 5.72 -13.40 44.01
CA LEU A 260 6.51 -12.23 44.37
C LEU A 260 6.72 -12.24 45.90
N PRO A 261 7.97 -12.19 46.41
CA PRO A 261 8.18 -12.09 47.85
C PRO A 261 7.65 -10.75 48.36
N ALA A 262 6.88 -10.82 49.44
CA ALA A 262 6.35 -9.65 50.14
C ALA A 262 7.51 -8.79 50.68
N GLN A 263 7.43 -7.49 50.42
CA GLN A 263 8.23 -6.44 51.06
C GLN A 263 7.41 -5.81 52.18
#